data_AF-A0A7X7C7L2-F1
#
_entry.id   AF-A0A7X7C7L2-F1
#
_cell.length_a   1.000
_cell.length_b   1.000
_cell.length_c   1.000
_cell.angle_alpha   90.00
_cell.angle_beta   90.00
_cell.angle_gamma   90.00
#
_symmetry.space_group_name_H-M   'P 1'
#
loop_
_entity.id
_entity.type
_entity.pdbx_description
1 polymer ?
#
loop_
_entity_poly.entity_id
_entity_poly.type
_entity_poly.pdbx_seq_one_letter_code
_entity_poly.pdbx_strand_id
1 'polypeptide(L)'
;MVDLINRFRKSDAVGRSGGSGRTTSASDLPLDHRVTFRAGPNEQWTYEENGRIHVNDVDIEDMIDKERSDIQFLCGVSRGLQLYQLDIWSRGGKGMSEFNAKVGALQEKIHSRLMNIYERVTGGINFELQSGEFWVNNINVRKAIQLFYQRPTEKVRIFLMGLRDKLALILSGSRSSKRYDGVEREVSALYSDICFALEYIPADAPPRLVARDWRV
;
A
#
# COMPACT_ATOMS: atom_id res chain seq x y z
N MET A 1 -8.72 20.44 9.26
CA MET A 1 -8.64 20.00 7.85
C MET A 1 -7.26 20.39 7.37
N VAL A 2 -6.30 19.48 7.50
CA VAL A 2 -4.89 19.75 7.21
C VAL A 2 -4.69 19.67 5.69
N ASP A 3 -3.98 20.65 5.13
CA ASP A 3 -3.58 20.79 3.72
C ASP A 3 -2.94 19.50 3.14
N LEU A 4 -3.78 18.54 2.73
CA LEU A 4 -3.37 17.32 2.04
C LEU A 4 -2.73 17.59 0.66
N ILE A 5 -2.92 18.79 0.11
CA ILE A 5 -2.63 19.11 -1.29
C ILE A 5 -1.36 19.96 -1.47
N ASN A 6 -0.83 20.58 -0.41
CA ASN A 6 0.35 21.45 -0.53
C ASN A 6 1.67 20.68 -0.83
N ARG A 7 1.68 19.35 -0.75
CA ARG A 7 2.86 18.54 -1.12
C ARG A 7 3.01 18.28 -2.62
N PHE A 8 1.91 18.26 -3.39
CA PHE A 8 1.96 18.01 -4.84
C PHE A 8 2.04 19.29 -5.69
N ARG A 9 1.90 20.46 -5.07
CA ARG A 9 1.82 21.76 -5.75
C ARG A 9 3.19 22.40 -6.09
N LYS A 10 4.28 21.62 -6.10
CA LYS A 10 5.65 22.12 -6.32
C LYS A 10 6.23 21.73 -7.68
N SER A 11 5.44 21.91 -8.73
CA SER A 11 5.92 22.07 -10.10
C SER A 11 4.79 22.67 -10.92
N ASP A 12 5.12 23.70 -11.68
CA ASP A 12 4.29 24.40 -12.68
C ASP A 12 3.40 25.55 -12.16
N ALA A 13 4.06 26.68 -11.94
CA ALA A 13 3.44 28.00 -11.88
C ALA A 13 3.52 28.68 -13.26
N VAL A 14 2.41 28.70 -14.02
CA VAL A 14 2.11 29.67 -15.11
C VAL A 14 0.57 29.73 -15.20
N GLY A 15 -0.14 30.80 -14.84
CA GLY A 15 -0.36 32.00 -15.66
C GLY A 15 -1.83 32.46 -15.49
N ARG A 16 -2.04 33.78 -15.42
CA ARG A 16 -3.32 34.49 -15.22
C ARG A 16 -4.30 34.34 -16.40
N SER A 17 -5.61 34.46 -16.16
CA SER A 17 -6.44 35.63 -16.59
C SER A 17 -7.92 35.47 -16.20
N GLY A 18 -8.59 36.58 -15.94
CA GLY A 18 -10.00 36.64 -15.53
C GLY A 18 -10.99 36.73 -16.69
N GLY A 19 -12.26 36.48 -16.39
CA GLY A 19 -13.39 36.67 -17.30
C GLY A 19 -14.73 36.55 -16.56
N SER A 20 -15.53 37.60 -16.65
CA SER A 20 -16.86 37.75 -16.03
C SER A 20 -17.96 37.24 -16.96
N GLY A 21 -18.97 36.56 -16.39
CA GLY A 21 -20.37 36.66 -16.83
C GLY A 21 -20.96 35.54 -17.67
N ARG A 22 -21.89 34.76 -17.08
CA ARG A 22 -23.32 34.63 -17.49
C ARG A 22 -23.99 33.51 -16.69
N THR A 23 -25.17 33.80 -16.16
CA THR A 23 -26.08 32.83 -15.54
C THR A 23 -26.78 32.00 -16.61
N THR A 24 -26.52 30.70 -16.64
CA THR A 24 -27.19 29.71 -17.51
C THR A 24 -27.95 28.69 -16.66
N SER A 25 -29.21 28.48 -17.03
CA SER A 25 -30.15 27.55 -16.40
C SER A 25 -29.63 26.10 -16.38
N ALA A 26 -29.91 25.39 -15.30
CA ALA A 26 -29.31 24.09 -14.94
C ALA A 26 -29.56 22.93 -15.93
N SER A 27 -30.44 23.07 -16.93
CA SER A 27 -30.76 21.98 -17.86
C SER A 27 -29.89 21.92 -19.11
N ASP A 28 -29.22 23.01 -19.50
CA ASP A 28 -28.49 23.12 -20.79
C ASP A 28 -26.97 23.02 -20.63
N LEU A 29 -26.50 22.64 -19.44
CA LEU A 29 -25.07 22.52 -19.19
C LEU A 29 -24.56 21.16 -19.69
N PRO A 30 -23.42 21.12 -20.43
CA PRO A 30 -22.78 19.87 -20.84
C PRO A 30 -22.51 18.96 -19.63
N LEU A 31 -22.42 17.64 -19.85
CA LEU A 31 -22.15 16.61 -18.83
C LEU A 31 -21.02 17.02 -17.85
N ASP A 32 -20.07 17.80 -18.36
CA ASP A 32 -18.97 18.49 -17.69
C ASP A 32 -19.34 19.30 -16.42
N HIS A 33 -20.60 19.74 -16.26
CA HIS A 33 -21.05 20.45 -15.05
C HIS A 33 -21.88 19.59 -14.09
N ARG A 34 -22.40 18.44 -14.53
CA ARG A 34 -23.28 17.60 -13.70
C ARG A 34 -22.52 16.71 -12.74
N VAL A 35 -21.25 16.43 -13.04
CA VAL A 35 -20.41 15.51 -12.29
C VAL A 35 -19.21 16.24 -11.69
N THR A 36 -19.37 17.50 -11.31
CA THR A 36 -18.31 18.26 -10.62
C THR A 36 -18.71 18.59 -9.18
N PHE A 37 -17.75 18.42 -8.28
CA PHE A 37 -17.93 18.66 -6.86
C PHE A 37 -16.79 19.51 -6.33
N ARG A 38 -17.13 20.54 -5.56
CA ARG A 38 -16.15 21.40 -4.91
C ARG A 38 -16.20 21.18 -3.41
N ALA A 39 -15.26 20.39 -2.90
CA ALA A 39 -15.16 20.10 -1.47
C ALA A 39 -14.66 21.32 -0.67
N GLY A 40 -13.94 22.23 -1.33
CA GLY A 40 -13.37 23.43 -0.73
C GLY A 40 -12.94 24.47 -1.76
N PRO A 41 -12.41 25.62 -1.32
CA PRO A 41 -12.04 26.74 -2.22
C PRO A 41 -10.92 26.40 -3.21
N ASN A 42 -10.11 25.37 -2.91
CA ASN A 42 -8.99 24.93 -3.74
C ASN A 42 -9.13 23.45 -4.15
N GLU A 43 -10.33 22.90 -4.13
CA GLU A 43 -10.54 21.47 -4.37
C GLU A 43 -11.74 21.26 -5.30
N GLN A 44 -11.45 20.77 -6.51
CA GLN A 44 -12.44 20.46 -7.53
C GLN A 44 -12.29 19.01 -7.97
N TRP A 45 -13.36 18.25 -7.79
CA TRP A 45 -13.51 16.87 -8.24
C TRP A 45 -14.25 16.86 -9.56
N THR A 46 -13.75 16.08 -10.51
CA THR A 46 -14.33 15.94 -11.84
C THR A 46 -14.38 14.46 -12.23
N TYR A 47 -15.40 14.08 -13.00
CA TYR A 47 -15.53 12.75 -13.58
C TYR A 47 -15.55 12.91 -15.09
N GLU A 48 -14.58 12.30 -15.75
CA GLU A 48 -14.42 12.38 -17.19
C GLU A 48 -15.18 11.25 -17.90
N GLU A 49 -15.50 11.46 -19.18
CA GLU A 49 -16.18 10.47 -20.03
C GLU A 49 -15.37 9.17 -20.19
N ASN A 50 -14.06 9.21 -19.96
CA ASN A 50 -13.20 8.02 -19.95
C ASN A 50 -13.33 7.18 -18.65
N GLY A 51 -14.21 7.58 -17.72
CA GLY A 51 -14.46 6.88 -16.47
C GLY A 51 -13.44 7.16 -15.37
N ARG A 52 -12.60 8.19 -15.50
CA ARG A 52 -11.61 8.60 -14.49
C ARG A 52 -12.16 9.68 -13.58
N ILE A 53 -11.71 9.68 -12.33
CA ILE A 53 -12.02 10.71 -11.36
C ILE A 53 -10.74 11.50 -11.08
N HIS A 54 -10.82 12.81 -11.25
CA HIS A 54 -9.72 13.72 -10.97
C HIS A 54 -10.04 14.63 -9.79
N VAL A 55 -9.01 15.03 -9.06
CA VAL A 55 -9.04 16.11 -8.08
C VAL A 55 -8.00 17.14 -8.47
N ASN A 56 -8.43 18.36 -8.80
CA ASN A 56 -7.56 19.42 -9.30
C ASN A 56 -6.67 18.94 -10.46
N ASP A 57 -7.28 18.29 -11.44
CA ASP A 57 -6.62 17.75 -12.65
C ASP A 57 -5.64 16.59 -12.39
N VAL A 58 -5.63 16.01 -11.19
CA VAL A 58 -4.82 14.83 -10.86
C VAL A 58 -5.70 13.60 -10.73
N ASP A 59 -5.34 12.53 -11.44
CA ASP A 59 -6.05 11.23 -11.38
C ASP A 59 -5.90 10.60 -9.99
N ILE A 60 -7.02 10.36 -9.32
CA ILE A 60 -7.03 9.76 -7.98
C ILE A 60 -6.42 8.37 -7.99
N GLU A 61 -6.63 7.62 -9.07
CA GLU A 61 -6.13 6.25 -9.15
C GLU A 61 -4.59 6.24 -9.13
N ASP A 62 -3.97 7.16 -9.85
CA ASP A 62 -2.53 7.38 -9.84
C ASP A 62 -2.03 7.84 -8.47
N MET A 63 -2.77 8.73 -7.80
CA MET A 63 -2.38 9.20 -6.46
C MET A 63 -2.43 8.07 -5.43
N ILE A 64 -3.48 7.25 -5.46
CA ILE A 64 -3.58 6.05 -4.64
C ILE A 64 -2.37 5.16 -4.95
N ASP A 65 -2.05 4.91 -6.22
CA ASP A 65 -0.94 4.01 -6.59
C ASP A 65 0.46 4.52 -6.20
N LYS A 66 0.67 5.85 -6.21
CA LYS A 66 1.93 6.49 -5.79
C LYS A 66 2.09 6.53 -4.27
N GLU A 67 1.06 6.88 -3.51
CA GLU A 67 1.12 6.97 -2.05
C GLU A 67 0.75 5.65 -1.37
N ARG A 68 1.71 4.72 -1.32
CA ARG A 68 1.47 3.33 -0.91
C ARG A 68 1.10 3.11 0.56
N SER A 69 1.40 4.05 1.47
CA SER A 69 1.30 3.77 2.91
C SER A 69 0.88 4.94 3.81
N ASP A 70 0.46 6.08 3.24
CA ASP A 70 -0.03 7.20 4.06
C ASP A 70 -1.51 6.96 4.43
N ILE A 71 -1.74 6.57 5.68
CA ILE A 71 -3.09 6.28 6.22
C ILE A 71 -3.96 7.54 6.19
N GLN A 72 -3.39 8.71 6.51
CA GLN A 72 -4.16 9.96 6.55
C GLN A 72 -4.61 10.35 5.15
N PHE A 73 -3.73 10.19 4.16
CA PHE A 73 -4.06 10.37 2.76
C PHE A 73 -5.19 9.43 2.30
N LEU A 74 -5.03 8.12 2.49
CA LEU A 74 -6.01 7.12 2.07
C LEU A 74 -7.40 7.35 2.71
N CYS A 75 -7.44 7.67 4.00
CA CYS A 75 -8.67 8.05 4.69
C CYS A 75 -9.27 9.36 4.16
N GLY A 76 -8.43 10.34 3.84
CA GLY A 76 -8.83 11.61 3.23
C GLY A 76 -9.50 11.41 1.87
N VAL A 77 -8.87 10.64 0.98
CA VAL A 77 -9.41 10.31 -0.35
C VAL A 77 -10.72 9.53 -0.23
N SER A 78 -10.77 8.52 0.66
CA SER A 78 -11.99 7.73 0.88
C SER A 78 -13.17 8.62 1.32
N ARG A 79 -12.92 9.58 2.20
CA ARG A 79 -13.93 10.54 2.65
C ARG A 79 -14.33 11.49 1.52
N GLY A 80 -13.38 11.99 0.73
CA GLY A 80 -13.64 12.84 -0.43
C GLY A 80 -14.53 12.15 -1.47
N LEU A 81 -14.22 10.89 -1.81
CA LEU A 81 -15.05 10.06 -2.69
C LEU A 81 -16.47 9.86 -2.17
N GLN A 82 -16.63 9.64 -0.85
CA GLN A 82 -17.94 9.52 -0.23
C GLN A 82 -18.75 10.83 -0.32
N LEU A 83 -18.13 11.97 -0.03
CA LEU A 83 -18.78 13.27 -0.13
C LEU A 83 -19.17 13.60 -1.57
N TYR A 84 -18.28 13.29 -2.52
CA TYR A 84 -18.52 13.48 -3.94
C TYR A 84 -19.71 12.66 -4.43
N GLN A 85 -19.77 11.38 -4.04
CA GLN A 85 -20.89 10.50 -4.36
C GLN A 85 -22.21 11.00 -3.76
N LEU A 86 -22.19 11.45 -2.51
CA LEU A 86 -23.39 12.01 -1.86
C LEU A 86 -23.88 13.29 -2.54
N ASP A 87 -22.99 14.19 -2.94
CA ASP A 87 -23.34 15.41 -3.68
C ASP A 87 -23.96 15.07 -5.04
N ILE A 88 -23.36 14.16 -5.81
CA ILE A 88 -23.93 13.72 -7.10
C ILE A 88 -25.30 13.04 -6.90
N TRP A 89 -25.46 12.21 -5.86
CA TRP A 89 -26.74 11.59 -5.54
C TRP A 89 -27.81 12.61 -5.17
N SER A 90 -27.44 13.68 -4.46
CA SER A 90 -28.37 14.77 -4.11
C SER A 90 -28.88 15.52 -5.34
N ARG A 91 -28.10 15.54 -6.43
CA ARG A 91 -28.45 16.14 -7.72
C ARG A 91 -29.16 15.17 -8.68
N GLY A 92 -29.58 14.00 -8.19
CA GLY A 92 -30.28 12.99 -8.99
C GLY A 92 -29.37 11.96 -9.69
N GLY A 93 -28.06 11.97 -9.43
CA GLY A 93 -27.09 11.05 -10.04
C GLY A 93 -27.12 9.61 -9.51
N LYS A 94 -28.15 9.20 -8.75
CA LYS A 94 -28.27 7.80 -8.28
C LYS A 94 -28.31 6.79 -9.41
N GLY A 95 -28.81 7.19 -10.59
CA GLY A 95 -28.85 6.35 -11.80
C GLY A 95 -27.55 6.26 -12.59
N MET A 96 -26.48 6.98 -12.21
CA MET A 96 -25.20 6.94 -12.91
C MET A 96 -24.39 5.70 -12.50
N SER A 97 -24.71 4.55 -13.10
CA SER A 97 -24.13 3.25 -12.73
C SER A 97 -22.60 3.21 -12.90
N GLU A 98 -22.05 3.80 -13.96
CA GLU A 98 -20.62 3.80 -14.24
C GLU A 98 -19.83 4.61 -13.20
N PHE A 99 -20.31 5.80 -12.88
CA PHE A 99 -19.74 6.63 -11.81
C PHE A 99 -19.77 5.90 -10.46
N ASN A 100 -20.92 5.33 -10.08
CA ASN A 100 -21.05 4.60 -8.82
C ASN A 100 -20.15 3.37 -8.76
N ALA A 101 -20.02 2.63 -9.87
CA ALA A 101 -19.12 1.50 -9.97
C ALA A 101 -17.66 1.93 -9.81
N LYS A 102 -17.25 3.04 -10.43
CA LYS A 102 -15.88 3.56 -10.31
C LYS A 102 -15.56 4.02 -8.89
N VAL A 103 -16.47 4.76 -8.26
CA VAL A 103 -16.32 5.17 -6.84
C VAL A 103 -16.20 3.93 -5.94
N GLY A 104 -17.05 2.93 -6.15
CA GLY A 104 -17.00 1.66 -5.40
C GLY A 104 -15.66 0.93 -5.57
N ALA A 105 -15.18 0.81 -6.80
CA ALA A 105 -13.88 0.18 -7.09
C ALA A 105 -12.71 0.92 -6.43
N LEU A 106 -12.72 2.26 -6.43
CA LEU A 106 -11.70 3.06 -5.75
C LEU A 106 -11.78 2.92 -4.22
N GLN A 107 -12.99 2.90 -3.64
CA GLN A 107 -13.19 2.66 -2.21
C GLN A 107 -12.71 1.26 -1.79
N GLU A 108 -13.00 0.22 -2.59
CA GLU A 108 -12.51 -1.13 -2.35
C GLU A 108 -10.97 -1.18 -2.41
N LYS A 109 -10.35 -0.56 -3.43
CA LYS A 109 -8.89 -0.44 -3.55
C LYS A 109 -8.26 0.24 -2.33
N ILE A 110 -8.86 1.32 -1.84
CA ILE A 110 -8.40 2.00 -0.61
C ILE A 110 -8.58 1.10 0.62
N HIS A 111 -9.73 0.43 0.75
CA HIS A 111 -10.02 -0.44 1.88
C HIS A 111 -9.03 -1.61 1.97
N SER A 112 -8.76 -2.29 0.85
CA SER A 112 -7.77 -3.37 0.80
C SER A 112 -6.38 -2.88 1.24
N ARG A 113 -6.01 -1.65 0.88
CA ARG A 113 -4.73 -1.06 1.33
C ARG A 113 -4.70 -0.73 2.81
N LEU A 114 -5.77 -0.13 3.34
CA LEU A 114 -5.87 0.14 4.78
C LEU A 114 -5.83 -1.15 5.59
N MET A 115 -6.51 -2.20 5.13
CA MET A 115 -6.42 -3.53 5.74
C MET A 115 -5.01 -4.10 5.67
N ASN A 116 -4.32 -3.99 4.53
CA ASN A 116 -2.91 -4.41 4.43
C ASN A 116 -1.99 -3.64 5.39
N ILE A 117 -2.21 -2.34 5.58
CA ILE A 117 -1.44 -1.53 6.54
C ILE A 117 -1.78 -1.96 7.98
N TYR A 118 -3.06 -2.17 8.29
CA TYR A 118 -3.52 -2.62 9.59
C TYR A 118 -2.93 -3.99 9.95
N GLU A 119 -3.00 -4.96 9.04
CA GLU A 119 -2.39 -6.29 9.22
C GLU A 119 -0.88 -6.19 9.46
N ARG A 120 -0.19 -5.29 8.75
CA ARG A 120 1.24 -5.06 8.97
C ARG A 120 1.54 -4.46 10.34
N VAL A 121 0.73 -3.49 10.79
CA VAL A 121 0.92 -2.82 12.08
C VAL A 121 0.54 -3.72 13.26
N THR A 122 -0.58 -4.44 13.14
CA THR A 122 -1.11 -5.29 14.23
C THR A 122 -0.49 -6.68 14.26
N GLY A 123 -0.10 -7.22 13.12
CA GLY A 123 0.60 -8.50 13.02
C GLY A 123 2.05 -8.45 13.46
N GLY A 124 2.65 -7.26 13.62
CA GLY A 124 4.03 -7.07 14.10
C GLY A 124 5.12 -7.66 13.17
N ILE A 125 4.72 -8.08 11.96
CA ILE A 125 5.58 -8.73 10.98
C ILE A 125 5.40 -8.02 9.65
N ASN A 126 6.36 -7.17 9.29
CA ASN A 126 6.52 -6.69 7.92
C ASN A 126 7.45 -7.66 7.20
N PHE A 127 7.11 -8.09 5.99
CA PHE A 127 8.02 -8.80 5.12
C PHE A 127 8.00 -8.24 3.71
N GLU A 128 9.16 -8.24 3.06
CA GLU A 128 9.36 -7.66 1.75
C GLU A 128 10.29 -8.56 0.94
N LEU A 129 9.96 -8.78 -0.33
CA LEU A 129 10.83 -9.45 -1.30
C LEU A 129 11.47 -8.35 -2.15
N GLN A 130 12.75 -8.05 -1.90
CA GLN A 130 13.50 -7.03 -2.63
C GLN A 130 14.70 -7.67 -3.31
N SER A 131 14.82 -7.54 -4.64
CA SER A 131 15.95 -8.04 -5.43
C SER A 131 16.27 -9.53 -5.22
N GLY A 132 15.24 -10.36 -5.02
CA GLY A 132 15.39 -11.79 -4.72
C GLY A 132 15.79 -12.11 -3.28
N GLU A 133 15.96 -11.09 -2.42
CA GLU A 133 16.23 -11.26 -1.00
C GLU A 133 14.94 -11.15 -0.18
N PHE A 134 14.78 -12.02 0.82
CA PHE A 134 13.64 -12.00 1.74
C PHE A 134 13.96 -11.23 3.02
N TRP A 135 13.19 -10.18 3.28
CA TRP A 135 13.35 -9.30 4.42
C TRP A 135 12.20 -9.46 5.38
N VAL A 136 12.49 -9.57 6.67
CA VAL A 136 11.49 -9.57 7.75
C VAL A 136 11.85 -8.47 8.73
N ASN A 137 10.96 -7.50 8.94
CA ASN A 137 11.18 -6.33 9.80
C ASN A 137 12.53 -5.63 9.53
N ASN A 138 12.82 -5.39 8.25
CA ASN A 138 14.07 -4.79 7.75
C ASN A 138 15.35 -5.61 8.04
N ILE A 139 15.20 -6.91 8.31
CA ILE A 139 16.32 -7.84 8.46
C ILE A 139 16.29 -8.82 7.29
N ASN A 140 17.40 -8.90 6.56
CA ASN A 140 17.60 -9.96 5.57
C ASN A 140 17.81 -11.30 6.30
N VAL A 141 16.85 -12.21 6.12
CA VAL A 141 16.81 -13.49 6.85
C VAL A 141 17.99 -14.38 6.45
N ARG A 142 18.34 -14.42 5.16
CA ARG A 142 19.44 -15.23 4.64
C ARG A 142 20.80 -14.78 5.19
N LYS A 143 21.02 -13.47 5.30
CA LYS A 143 22.24 -12.90 5.90
C LYS A 143 22.32 -13.18 7.40
N ALA A 144 21.20 -13.15 8.12
CA ALA A 144 21.16 -13.52 9.53
C ALA A 144 21.55 -14.99 9.77
N ILE A 145 21.07 -15.90 8.91
CA ILE A 145 21.45 -17.32 8.92
C ILE A 145 22.97 -17.46 8.67
N GLN A 146 23.51 -16.80 7.64
CA GLN A 146 24.94 -16.83 7.32
C GLN A 146 25.80 -16.33 8.49
N LEU A 147 25.39 -15.25 9.15
CA LEU A 147 26.09 -14.72 10.32
C LEU A 147 26.16 -15.75 11.45
N PHE A 148 25.08 -16.48 11.69
CA PHE A 148 25.06 -17.53 12.71
C PHE A 148 25.99 -18.70 12.37
N TYR A 149 26.06 -19.10 11.10
CA TYR A 149 27.01 -20.11 10.67
C TYR A 149 28.48 -19.70 10.88
N GLN A 150 28.79 -18.41 10.72
CA GLN A 150 30.13 -17.87 10.93
C GLN A 150 30.46 -17.65 12.41
N ARG A 151 29.48 -17.20 13.20
CA ARG A 151 29.62 -16.86 14.61
C ARG A 151 28.38 -17.30 15.39
N PRO A 152 28.26 -18.61 15.67
CA PRO A 152 27.18 -19.10 16.49
C PRO A 152 27.46 -18.60 17.90
N THR A 153 26.63 -17.70 18.40
CA THR A 153 26.66 -17.22 19.78
C THR A 153 25.24 -17.32 20.30
N GLU A 154 25.09 -17.42 21.62
CA GLU A 154 23.76 -17.54 22.23
C GLU A 154 22.84 -16.35 21.87
N LYS A 155 23.41 -15.14 21.75
CA LYS A 155 22.64 -13.96 21.31
C LYS A 155 22.10 -14.10 19.88
N VAL A 156 22.92 -14.58 18.94
CA VAL A 156 22.50 -14.78 17.55
C VAL A 156 21.53 -15.97 17.45
N ARG A 157 21.68 -16.99 18.30
CA ARG A 157 20.74 -18.10 18.40
C ARG A 157 19.35 -17.62 18.82
N ILE A 158 19.25 -16.86 19.92
CA ILE A 158 17.99 -16.27 20.40
C ILE A 158 17.35 -15.40 19.30
N PHE A 159 18.17 -14.63 18.58
CA PHE A 159 17.71 -13.83 17.46
C PHE A 159 17.14 -14.67 16.31
N LEU A 160 17.82 -15.76 15.92
CA LEU A 160 17.32 -16.70 14.92
C LEU A 160 16.04 -17.42 15.36
N MET A 161 15.89 -17.75 16.64
CA MET A 161 14.63 -18.28 17.18
C MET A 161 13.50 -17.28 17.00
N GLY A 162 13.74 -15.99 17.31
CA GLY A 162 12.76 -14.94 17.06
C GLY A 162 12.41 -14.76 15.58
N LEU A 163 13.37 -14.92 14.67
CA LEU A 163 13.10 -14.92 13.22
C LEU A 163 12.30 -16.15 12.78
N ARG A 164 12.63 -17.35 13.29
CA ARG A 164 11.89 -18.59 13.04
C ARG A 164 10.42 -18.43 13.43
N ASP A 165 10.16 -17.89 14.61
CA ASP A 165 8.79 -17.73 15.11
C ASP A 165 8.00 -16.72 14.25
N LYS A 166 8.65 -15.67 13.75
CA LYS A 166 8.05 -14.73 12.78
C LYS A 166 7.76 -15.39 11.43
N LEU A 167 8.65 -16.23 10.92
CA LEU A 167 8.40 -16.99 9.69
C LEU A 167 7.27 -18.01 9.88
N ALA A 168 7.16 -18.64 11.06
CA ALA A 168 6.03 -19.52 11.38
C ALA A 168 4.69 -18.78 11.34
N LEU A 169 4.65 -17.55 11.85
CA LEU A 169 3.47 -16.70 11.79
C LEU A 169 3.10 -16.30 10.34
N ILE A 170 4.10 -16.08 9.48
CA ILE A 170 3.87 -15.86 8.04
C ILE A 170 3.27 -17.12 7.39
N LEU A 171 3.81 -18.31 7.70
CA LEU A 171 3.32 -19.58 7.16
C LEU A 171 1.90 -19.91 7.65
N SER A 172 1.58 -19.60 8.91
CA SER A 172 0.23 -19.82 9.43
C SER A 172 -0.80 -18.86 8.83
N GLY A 173 -0.39 -17.62 8.53
CA GLY A 173 -1.19 -16.62 7.81
C GLY A 173 -1.33 -16.85 6.30
N SER A 174 -0.44 -17.65 5.69
CA SER A 174 -0.44 -17.95 4.24
C SER A 174 -1.78 -18.50 3.73
N ARG A 175 -2.45 -19.31 4.55
CA ARG A 175 -3.63 -20.10 4.15
C ARG A 175 -4.86 -19.28 3.79
N SER A 176 -4.90 -17.98 4.10
CA SER A 176 -6.08 -17.13 3.92
C SER A 176 -5.96 -16.08 2.82
N SER A 177 -4.79 -15.89 2.18
CA SER A 177 -4.59 -14.79 1.23
C SER A 177 -3.72 -15.15 0.02
N LYS A 178 -4.21 -14.81 -1.19
CA LYS A 178 -3.50 -14.94 -2.48
C LYS A 178 -2.14 -14.22 -2.53
N ARG A 179 -1.87 -13.32 -1.56
CA ARG A 179 -0.59 -12.62 -1.41
C ARG A 179 0.57 -13.57 -1.11
N TYR A 180 0.28 -14.75 -0.55
CA TYR A 180 1.31 -15.69 -0.07
C TYR A 180 1.64 -16.83 -1.05
N ASP A 181 0.90 -16.95 -2.16
CA ASP A 181 1.04 -18.05 -3.12
C ASP A 181 2.46 -18.18 -3.74
N GLY A 182 3.25 -17.11 -3.74
CA GLY A 182 4.67 -17.12 -4.14
C GLY A 182 5.68 -17.03 -2.99
N VAL A 183 5.22 -16.69 -1.79
CA VAL A 183 6.05 -16.43 -0.59
C VAL A 183 6.23 -17.70 0.23
N GLU A 184 5.23 -18.58 0.24
CA GLU A 184 5.22 -19.79 1.07
C GLU A 184 6.44 -20.69 0.83
N ARG A 185 6.86 -20.86 -0.43
CA ARG A 185 8.02 -21.69 -0.77
C ARG A 185 9.32 -21.12 -0.20
N GLU A 186 9.58 -19.83 -0.40
CA GLU A 186 10.79 -19.16 0.08
C GLU A 186 10.82 -19.12 1.62
N VAL A 187 9.69 -18.79 2.24
CA VAL A 187 9.56 -18.75 3.71
C VAL A 187 9.74 -20.15 4.31
N SER A 188 9.18 -21.19 3.69
CA SER A 188 9.36 -22.58 4.13
C SER A 188 10.82 -23.03 4.05
N ALA A 189 11.51 -22.66 2.97
CA ALA A 189 12.94 -22.95 2.80
C ALA A 189 13.78 -22.26 3.89
N LEU A 190 13.57 -20.95 4.09
CA LEU A 190 14.27 -20.18 5.14
C LEU A 190 13.95 -20.68 6.56
N TYR A 191 12.70 -21.07 6.80
CA TYR A 191 12.27 -21.66 8.06
C TYR A 191 13.00 -22.98 8.33
N SER A 192 13.06 -23.87 7.33
CA SER A 192 13.78 -25.13 7.42
C SER A 192 15.28 -24.93 7.66
N ASP A 193 15.90 -23.96 6.95
CA ASP A 193 17.31 -23.61 7.13
C ASP A 193 17.61 -23.12 8.55
N ILE A 194 16.72 -22.32 9.15
CA ILE A 194 16.87 -21.86 10.53
C ILE A 194 16.71 -23.02 11.51
N CYS A 195 15.69 -23.88 11.32
CA CYS A 195 15.50 -25.06 12.18
C CYS A 195 16.74 -25.97 12.15
N PHE A 196 17.28 -26.24 10.96
CA PHE A 196 18.50 -27.01 10.80
C PHE A 196 19.70 -26.33 11.48
N ALA A 197 19.88 -25.03 11.28
CA ALA A 197 20.97 -24.29 11.93
C ALA A 197 20.87 -24.37 13.47
N LEU A 198 19.67 -24.23 14.03
CA LEU A 198 19.45 -24.26 15.47
C LEU A 198 19.64 -25.67 16.08
N GLU A 199 19.26 -26.73 15.36
CA GLU A 199 19.36 -28.13 15.81
C GLU A 199 20.80 -28.64 15.80
N TYR A 200 21.57 -28.33 14.75
CA TYR A 200 22.86 -28.97 14.49
C TYR A 200 24.09 -28.11 14.82
N ILE A 201 23.92 -26.82 15.19
CA ILE A 201 25.04 -25.92 15.51
C ILE A 201 24.96 -25.50 16.99
N PRO A 202 25.88 -26.00 17.83
CA PRO A 202 26.04 -25.53 19.21
C PRO A 202 26.35 -24.03 19.29
N ALA A 203 25.88 -23.33 20.32
CA ALA A 203 26.11 -21.89 20.51
C ALA A 203 27.56 -21.52 20.82
N ASP A 204 28.42 -22.51 21.07
CA ASP A 204 29.86 -22.33 21.30
C ASP A 204 30.69 -23.03 20.21
N ALA A 205 30.08 -23.37 19.08
CA ALA A 205 30.81 -23.99 18.00
C ALA A 205 31.89 -23.03 17.46
N PRO A 206 33.11 -23.52 17.19
CA PRO A 206 34.15 -22.69 16.63
C PRO A 206 33.69 -22.09 15.28
N PRO A 207 34.11 -20.85 14.95
CA PRO A 207 33.75 -20.19 13.70
C PRO A 207 34.02 -21.09 12.51
N ARG A 208 33.00 -21.40 11.72
CA ARG A 208 33.17 -22.19 10.50
C ARG A 208 33.36 -21.22 9.33
N LEU A 209 34.43 -21.40 8.57
CA LEU A 209 34.59 -20.77 7.27
C LEU A 209 33.61 -21.45 6.32
N VAL A 210 32.37 -20.96 6.27
CA VAL A 210 31.32 -21.56 5.44
C VAL A 210 31.50 -21.09 3.99
N ALA A 211 32.22 -21.87 3.20
CA ALA A 211 32.12 -21.87 1.75
C ALA A 211 30.95 -22.79 1.34
N ARG A 212 29.71 -22.38 1.61
CA ARG A 212 28.57 -22.94 0.90
C ARG A 212 28.30 -22.02 -0.28
N ASP A 213 28.55 -22.52 -1.49
CA ASP A 213 28.06 -21.89 -2.72
C ASP A 213 26.53 -22.00 -2.73
N TRP A 214 25.86 -20.99 -2.19
CA TRP A 214 24.40 -20.85 -2.22
C TRP A 214 23.94 -20.33 -3.57
N ARG A 215 24.28 -21.03 -4.66
CA ARG A 215 23.72 -20.78 -5.99
C ARG A 215 22.60 -21.80 -6.25
N VAL A 216 21.36 -21.36 -6.03
CA VAL A 216 20.18 -21.72 -6.85
C VAL A 216 19.29 -20.49 -6.90
#